data_AF-A0A850C096-F1
#
_entry.id   AF-A0A850C096-F1
#
_cell.length_a   1.000
_cell.length_b   1.000
_cell.length_c   1.000
_cell.angle_alpha   90.00
_cell.angle_beta   90.00
_cell.angle_gamma   90.00
#
_symmetry.space_group_name_H-M   'P 1'
#
loop_
_entity.id
_entity.type
_entity.pdbx_description
1 polymer ?
#
loop_
_entity_poly.entity_id
_entity_poly.type
_entity_poly.pdbx_seq_one_letter_code
_entity_poly.pdbx_strand_id
1 'polypeptide(L)'
;MVCAVGVLLALLSIAVFENHNKAEDAVVREAAAIIKLYRDIASYPTASRPDLLGVLDRYVDEVTGPGWTIQAQGNANPKEIEILGELHRVIGKFEPKDLAHSVRYAETLRVFDDFVEARRFRISAGTSSIPRIMWFVVLIGAVMNMILIWMFDLRP
;
A
#
# COMPACT_ATOMS: atom_id res chain seq x y z
N MET A 1 36.56 -1.07 18.30
CA MET A 1 36.18 -0.73 16.91
C MET A 1 35.11 -1.69 16.35
N VAL A 2 35.23 -3.02 16.58
CA VAL A 2 34.24 -4.04 16.16
C VAL A 2 32.81 -3.78 16.69
N CYS A 3 32.65 -3.28 17.92
CA CYS A 3 31.33 -2.98 18.49
C CYS A 3 30.55 -1.89 17.72
N ALA A 4 31.25 -0.93 17.10
CA ALA A 4 30.59 0.17 16.39
C ALA A 4 29.94 -0.30 15.08
N VAL A 5 30.55 -1.26 14.39
CA VAL A 5 30.00 -1.81 13.14
C VAL A 5 28.81 -2.73 13.41
N GLY A 6 28.85 -3.51 14.48
CA GLY A 6 27.72 -4.32 14.93
C GLY A 6 26.48 -3.48 15.26
N VAL A 7 26.65 -2.34 15.94
CA VAL A 7 25.56 -1.41 16.27
C VAL A 7 24.96 -0.76 15.02
N LEU A 8 25.81 -0.35 14.05
CA LEU A 8 25.32 0.21 12.79
C LEU A 8 24.54 -0.82 11.97
N LEU A 9 25.00 -2.06 11.90
CA LEU A 9 24.28 -3.17 11.25
C LEU A 9 22.93 -3.45 11.91
N ALA A 10 22.87 -3.41 13.24
CA ALA A 10 21.63 -3.61 13.99
C ALA A 10 20.62 -2.48 13.74
N LEU A 11 21.05 -1.21 13.84
CA LEU A 11 20.20 -0.04 13.55
C LEU A 11 19.69 -0.04 12.11
N LEU A 12 20.54 -0.47 11.17
CA LEU A 12 20.17 -0.61 9.77
C LEU A 12 19.09 -1.69 9.57
N SER A 13 19.26 -2.87 10.16
CA SER A 13 18.27 -3.95 10.09
C SER A 13 16.92 -3.51 10.65
N ILE A 14 16.91 -2.77 11.76
CA ILE A 14 15.70 -2.20 12.36
C ILE A 14 15.02 -1.24 11.36
N ALA A 15 15.77 -0.34 10.73
CA ALA A 15 15.21 0.60 9.75
C ALA A 15 14.65 -0.08 8.48
N VAL A 16 15.24 -1.19 8.01
CA VAL A 16 14.68 -1.98 6.88
C VAL A 16 13.34 -2.57 7.30
N PHE A 17 13.31 -3.16 8.49
CA PHE A 17 12.12 -3.82 9.01
C PHE A 17 10.99 -2.82 9.26
N GLU A 18 11.28 -1.64 9.79
CA GLU A 18 10.30 -0.57 9.94
C GLU A 18 9.73 -0.10 8.59
N ASN A 19 10.55 0.00 7.54
CA ASN A 19 10.07 0.39 6.21
C ASN A 19 9.20 -0.70 5.57
N HIS A 20 9.57 -1.97 5.73
CA HIS A 20 8.78 -3.11 5.29
C HIS A 20 7.41 -3.14 5.97
N ASN A 21 7.39 -2.96 7.30
CA ASN A 21 6.16 -2.92 8.09
C ASN A 21 5.24 -1.77 7.65
N LYS A 22 5.78 -0.60 7.32
CA LYS A 22 4.98 0.54 6.83
C LYS A 22 4.33 0.26 5.47
N ALA A 23 5.05 -0.39 4.56
CA ALA A 23 4.51 -0.78 3.27
C ALA A 23 3.41 -1.83 3.44
N GLU A 24 3.64 -2.86 4.25
CA GLU A 24 2.65 -3.88 4.58
C GLU A 24 1.38 -3.27 5.20
N ASP A 25 1.55 -2.42 6.23
CA ASP A 25 0.44 -1.71 6.88
C ASP A 25 -0.37 -0.88 5.88
N ALA A 26 0.28 -0.25 4.90
CA ALA A 26 -0.40 0.55 3.89
C ALA A 26 -1.30 -0.30 2.97
N VAL A 27 -0.81 -1.47 2.56
CA VAL A 27 -1.56 -2.43 1.74
C VAL A 27 -2.75 -2.99 2.53
N VAL A 28 -2.51 -3.39 3.78
CA VAL A 28 -3.57 -3.91 4.66
C VAL A 28 -4.67 -2.87 4.89
N ARG A 29 -4.29 -1.60 5.09
CA ARG A 29 -5.25 -0.49 5.24
C ARG A 29 -6.10 -0.28 3.99
N GLU A 30 -5.50 -0.29 2.81
CA GLU A 30 -6.25 -0.16 1.55
C GLU A 30 -7.21 -1.34 1.35
N ALA A 31 -6.75 -2.58 1.56
CA ALA A 31 -7.59 -3.76 1.48
C ALA A 31 -8.78 -3.71 2.46
N ALA A 32 -8.54 -3.28 3.70
CA ALA A 32 -9.60 -3.10 4.69
C ALA A 32 -10.62 -2.03 4.27
N ALA A 33 -10.17 -0.93 3.67
CA ALA A 33 -11.04 0.12 3.16
C ALA A 33 -11.92 -0.37 1.99
N ILE A 34 -11.34 -1.16 1.06
CA ILE A 34 -12.08 -1.78 -0.05
C ILE A 34 -13.16 -2.73 0.50
N ILE A 35 -12.83 -3.58 1.48
CA ILE A 35 -13.79 -4.52 2.08
C ILE A 35 -14.92 -3.78 2.79
N LYS A 36 -14.62 -2.68 3.47
CA LYS A 36 -15.63 -1.82 4.12
C LYS A 36 -16.56 -1.21 3.07
N LEU A 37 -15.99 -0.62 2.01
CA LEU A 37 -16.75 -0.03 0.91
C LEU A 37 -17.63 -1.07 0.19
N TYR A 38 -17.11 -2.28 -0.06
CA TYR A 38 -17.87 -3.38 -0.62
C TYR A 38 -19.09 -3.73 0.24
N ARG A 39 -18.91 -3.80 1.56
CA ARG A 39 -19.98 -4.13 2.52
C ARG A 39 -21.03 -3.03 2.60
N ASP A 40 -20.61 -1.77 2.57
CA ASP A 40 -21.51 -0.62 2.61
C ASP A 40 -22.35 -0.54 1.32
N ILE A 41 -21.72 -0.71 0.15
CA ILE A 41 -22.41 -0.79 -1.15
C ILE A 41 -23.32 -2.02 -1.22
N ALA A 42 -22.91 -3.15 -0.63
CA ALA A 42 -23.74 -4.35 -0.60
C ALA A 42 -25.05 -4.14 0.19
N SER A 43 -25.11 -3.14 1.07
CA SER A 43 -26.31 -2.76 1.82
C SER A 43 -27.25 -1.79 1.06
N TYR A 44 -26.82 -1.27 -0.09
CA TYR A 44 -27.60 -0.31 -0.89
C TYR A 44 -28.77 -0.97 -1.65
N PRO A 45 -29.82 -0.19 -1.99
CA PRO A 45 -30.90 -0.66 -2.87
C PRO A 45 -30.39 -1.15 -4.22
N THR A 46 -31.02 -2.20 -4.74
CA THR A 46 -30.51 -3.05 -5.84
C THR A 46 -30.21 -2.33 -7.16
N ALA A 47 -30.76 -1.15 -7.40
CA ALA A 47 -30.67 -0.47 -8.71
C ALA A 47 -29.25 0.01 -9.08
N SER A 48 -28.44 0.46 -8.11
CA SER A 48 -27.07 0.97 -8.34
C SER A 48 -25.97 0.02 -7.86
N ARG A 49 -26.35 -1.05 -7.15
CA ARG A 49 -25.46 -2.06 -6.58
C ARG A 49 -24.58 -2.77 -7.64
N PRO A 50 -25.11 -3.32 -8.76
CA PRO A 50 -24.28 -4.06 -9.70
C PRO A 50 -23.23 -3.17 -10.38
N ASP A 51 -23.57 -1.92 -10.71
CA ASP A 51 -22.64 -0.97 -11.30
C ASP A 51 -21.49 -0.63 -10.35
N LEU A 52 -21.81 -0.32 -9.09
CA LEU A 52 -20.81 0.01 -8.07
C LEU A 52 -19.89 -1.18 -7.75
N LEU A 53 -20.45 -2.38 -7.61
CA LEU A 53 -19.67 -3.59 -7.37
C LEU A 53 -18.78 -3.94 -8.56
N GLY A 54 -19.26 -3.77 -9.79
CA GLY A 54 -18.47 -4.01 -11.00
C GLY A 54 -17.33 -3.01 -11.21
N VAL A 55 -17.48 -1.76 -10.76
CA VAL A 55 -16.38 -0.79 -10.73
C VAL A 55 -15.33 -1.18 -9.68
N LEU A 56 -15.77 -1.63 -8.50
CA LEU A 56 -14.86 -2.05 -7.43
C LEU A 56 -14.10 -3.33 -7.80
N ASP A 57 -14.74 -4.28 -8.49
CA ASP A 57 -14.11 -5.51 -8.98
C ASP A 57 -12.99 -5.18 -10.00
N ARG A 58 -13.29 -4.29 -10.97
CA ARG A 58 -12.28 -3.79 -11.91
C ARG A 58 -11.11 -3.09 -11.21
N TYR A 59 -11.37 -2.37 -10.12
CA TYR A 59 -10.30 -1.76 -9.33
C TYR A 59 -9.38 -2.83 -8.71
N VAL A 60 -9.96 -3.88 -8.11
CA VAL A 60 -9.20 -4.98 -7.50
C VAL A 60 -8.39 -5.73 -8.55
N ASP A 61 -8.97 -6.03 -9.71
CA ASP A 61 -8.26 -6.66 -10.83
C ASP A 61 -7.08 -5.81 -11.33
N GLU A 62 -7.29 -4.50 -11.44
CA GLU A 62 -6.25 -3.59 -11.91
C GLU A 62 -5.10 -3.46 -10.89
N VAL A 63 -5.42 -3.38 -9.59
CA VAL A 63 -4.41 -3.31 -8.53
C VAL A 63 -3.63 -4.62 -8.44
N THR A 64 -4.32 -5.77 -8.41
CA THR A 64 -3.70 -7.09 -8.25
C THR A 64 -2.93 -7.56 -9.49
N GLY A 65 -3.34 -7.12 -10.69
CA GLY A 65 -2.63 -7.39 -11.93
C GLY A 65 -1.52 -6.36 -12.22
N PRO A 66 -1.73 -5.42 -13.16
CA PRO A 66 -0.68 -4.50 -13.62
C PRO A 66 -0.26 -3.44 -12.59
N GLY A 67 -1.13 -3.08 -11.64
CA GLY A 67 -0.91 -2.01 -10.67
C GLY A 67 0.39 -2.16 -9.87
N TRP A 68 0.67 -3.36 -9.36
CA TRP A 68 1.92 -3.66 -8.65
C TRP A 68 3.17 -3.48 -9.51
N THR A 69 3.09 -3.90 -10.78
CA THR A 69 4.23 -3.81 -11.71
C THR A 69 4.55 -2.36 -12.04
N ILE A 70 3.52 -1.54 -12.29
CA ILE A 70 3.66 -0.12 -12.57
C ILE A 70 4.19 0.62 -11.33
N GLN A 71 3.68 0.28 -10.14
CA GLN A 71 4.12 0.89 -8.88
C GLN A 71 5.56 0.49 -8.50
N ALA A 72 5.99 -0.73 -8.82
CA ALA A 72 7.38 -1.15 -8.64
C ALA A 72 8.38 -0.32 -9.47
N GLN A 73 7.91 0.28 -10.57
CA GLN A 73 8.70 1.21 -11.39
C GLN A 73 8.67 2.66 -10.86
N GLY A 74 8.00 2.90 -9.72
CA GLY A 74 7.84 4.23 -9.12
C GLY A 74 6.76 5.10 -9.77
N ASN A 75 5.95 4.54 -10.66
CA ASN A 75 4.90 5.24 -11.38
C ASN A 75 3.52 5.01 -10.75
N ALA A 76 2.64 6.01 -10.81
CA ALA A 76 1.23 5.82 -10.48
C ALA A 76 0.49 5.18 -11.65
N ASN A 77 -0.35 4.18 -11.39
CA ASN A 77 -1.17 3.55 -12.44
C ASN A 77 -2.28 4.51 -12.91
N PRO A 78 -2.28 4.96 -14.19
CA PRO A 78 -3.30 5.87 -14.72
C PRO A 78 -4.69 5.23 -14.77
N LYS A 79 -4.76 3.91 -14.98
CA LYS A 79 -6.04 3.19 -15.12
C LYS A 79 -6.76 3.06 -13.78
N GLU A 80 -6.02 2.90 -12.68
CA GLU A 80 -6.59 3.01 -11.34
C GLU A 80 -7.23 4.38 -11.11
N ILE A 81 -6.61 5.48 -11.58
CA ILE A 81 -7.15 6.84 -11.45
C ILE A 81 -8.47 6.97 -12.23
N GLU A 82 -8.53 6.41 -13.43
CA GLU A 82 -9.75 6.39 -14.25
C GLU A 82 -10.89 5.64 -13.56
N ILE A 83 -10.62 4.45 -13.03
CA ILE A 83 -11.62 3.62 -12.31
C ILE A 83 -12.13 4.36 -11.06
N LEU A 84 -11.25 5.04 -10.32
CA LEU A 84 -11.65 5.87 -9.18
C LEU A 84 -12.55 7.04 -9.60
N GLY A 85 -12.24 7.69 -10.72
CA GLY A 85 -13.06 8.75 -11.29
C GLY A 85 -14.45 8.25 -11.71
N GLU A 86 -14.51 7.04 -12.29
CA GLU A 86 -15.77 6.38 -12.61
C GLU A 86 -16.58 6.08 -11.35
N LEU A 87 -15.95 5.52 -10.30
CA LEU A 87 -16.59 5.23 -9.02
C LEU A 87 -17.18 6.49 -8.39
N HIS A 88 -16.40 7.58 -8.35
CA HIS A 88 -16.85 8.88 -7.85
C HIS A 88 -18.06 9.41 -8.64
N ARG A 89 -18.05 9.26 -9.97
CA ARG A 89 -19.16 9.68 -10.83
C ARG A 89 -20.42 8.83 -10.61
N VAL A 90 -20.28 7.52 -10.41
CA VAL A 90 -21.43 6.63 -10.14
C VAL A 90 -22.04 6.95 -8.78
N ILE A 91 -21.21 7.20 -7.76
CA ILE A 91 -21.68 7.66 -6.45
C ILE A 91 -22.39 9.02 -6.60
N GLY A 92 -21.77 9.98 -7.27
CA GLY A 92 -22.30 11.34 -7.46
C GLY A 92 -23.61 11.46 -8.24
N LYS A 93 -24.01 10.44 -9.01
CA LYS A 93 -25.29 10.40 -9.72
C LYS A 93 -26.48 10.09 -8.80
N PHE A 94 -26.22 9.68 -7.55
CA PHE A 94 -27.28 9.35 -6.62
C PHE A 94 -27.86 10.62 -5.98
N GLU A 95 -29.09 10.98 -6.35
CA GLU A 95 -29.84 12.07 -5.72
C GLU A 95 -30.65 11.54 -4.51
N PRO A 96 -30.28 11.89 -3.27
CA PRO A 96 -31.02 11.45 -2.09
C PRO A 96 -32.40 12.13 -2.05
N LYS A 97 -33.47 11.32 -2.05
CA LYS A 97 -34.86 11.80 -2.02
C LYS A 97 -35.43 12.03 -0.61
N ASP A 98 -34.71 11.58 0.42
CA ASP A 98 -35.15 11.60 1.81
C ASP A 98 -33.94 11.72 2.76
N LEU A 99 -34.17 12.20 3.99
CA LEU A 99 -33.18 12.42 5.05
C LEU A 99 -32.42 11.14 5.40
N ALA A 100 -33.08 9.98 5.42
CA ALA A 100 -32.39 8.71 5.65
C ALA A 100 -31.41 8.36 4.50
N HIS A 101 -31.73 8.77 3.27
CA HIS A 101 -30.89 8.53 2.10
C HIS A 101 -29.70 9.51 2.03
N SER A 102 -29.88 10.76 2.50
CA SER A 102 -28.78 11.74 2.55
C SER A 102 -27.71 11.38 3.58
N VAL A 103 -28.10 10.85 4.75
CA VAL A 103 -27.17 10.36 5.76
C VAL A 103 -26.32 9.20 5.23
N ARG A 104 -26.95 8.21 4.58
CA ARG A 104 -26.23 7.08 3.97
C ARG A 104 -25.32 7.50 2.83
N TYR A 105 -25.77 8.45 2.02
CA TYR A 105 -24.98 9.03 0.94
C TYR A 105 -23.72 9.73 1.47
N ALA A 106 -23.86 10.56 2.51
CA ALA A 106 -22.74 11.21 3.17
C ALA A 106 -21.77 10.19 3.80
N GLU A 107 -22.29 9.12 4.40
CA GLU A 107 -21.47 8.04 4.94
C GLU A 107 -20.67 7.32 3.83
N THR A 108 -21.29 7.03 2.70
CA THR A 108 -20.61 6.40 1.56
C THR A 108 -19.52 7.30 0.97
N LEU A 109 -19.76 8.61 0.87
CA LEU A 109 -18.72 9.56 0.46
C LEU A 109 -17.54 9.56 1.44
N ARG A 110 -17.82 9.52 2.75
CA ARG A 110 -16.75 9.42 3.77
C ARG A 110 -15.92 8.15 3.61
N VAL A 111 -16.57 7.01 3.38
CA VAL A 111 -15.86 5.73 3.20
C VAL A 111 -15.08 5.71 1.89
N PHE A 112 -15.59 6.37 0.84
CA PHE A 112 -14.86 6.57 -0.40
C PHE A 112 -13.61 7.44 -0.19
N ASP A 113 -13.72 8.53 0.57
CA ASP A 113 -12.58 9.40 0.90
C ASP A 113 -11.52 8.65 1.73
N ASP A 114 -11.94 7.85 2.73
CA ASP A 114 -11.06 6.97 3.52
C ASP A 114 -10.28 6.01 2.60
N PHE A 115 -10.95 5.45 1.57
CA PHE A 115 -10.33 4.57 0.58
C PHE A 115 -9.31 5.31 -0.31
N VAL A 116 -9.65 6.51 -0.79
CA VAL A 116 -8.73 7.35 -1.58
C VAL A 116 -7.49 7.70 -0.77
N GLU A 117 -7.65 8.01 0.51
CA GLU A 117 -6.54 8.30 1.42
C GLU A 117 -5.67 7.06 1.64
N ALA A 118 -6.26 5.90 1.89
CA ALA A 118 -5.52 4.64 2.06
C ALA A 118 -4.71 4.29 0.81
N ARG A 119 -5.27 4.48 -0.39
CA ARG A 119 -4.56 4.31 -1.67
C ARG A 119 -3.37 5.26 -1.78
N ARG A 120 -3.54 6.54 -1.47
CA ARG A 120 -2.45 7.54 -1.49
C ARG A 120 -1.32 7.12 -0.54
N PHE A 121 -1.67 6.61 0.64
CA PHE A 121 -0.71 6.10 1.59
C PHE A 121 0.05 4.88 1.04
N ARG A 122 -0.62 3.92 0.38
CA ARG A 122 0.04 2.79 -0.30
C ARG A 122 1.03 3.26 -1.37
N ILE A 123 0.63 4.20 -2.23
CA ILE A 123 1.51 4.71 -3.30
C ILE A 123 2.73 5.41 -2.69
N SER A 124 2.53 6.24 -1.66
CA SER A 124 3.62 6.89 -0.94
C SER A 124 4.56 5.90 -0.27
N ALA A 125 4.02 4.86 0.39
CA ALA A 125 4.82 3.81 1.01
C ALA A 125 5.60 2.98 -0.04
N GLY A 126 5.02 2.70 -1.20
CA GLY A 126 5.69 1.98 -2.29
C GLY A 126 6.81 2.77 -2.98
N THR A 127 6.74 4.11 -2.99
CA THR A 127 7.85 4.94 -3.48
C THR A 127 9.06 4.98 -2.54
N SER A 128 8.90 4.52 -1.29
CA SER A 128 10.02 4.31 -0.36
C SER A 128 10.76 3.02 -0.69
N SER A 129 11.45 3.05 -1.83
CA SER A 129 12.41 2.02 -2.22
C SER A 129 13.40 1.80 -1.07
N ILE A 130 13.73 0.53 -0.77
CA ILE A 130 14.73 0.20 0.26
C ILE A 130 15.96 1.08 0.00
N PRO A 131 16.33 1.99 0.91
CA PRO A 131 17.40 2.94 0.65
C PRO A 131 18.65 2.20 0.20
N ARG A 132 19.23 2.56 -0.96
CA ARG A 132 20.43 1.88 -1.50
C ARG A 132 21.57 1.74 -0.48
N ILE A 133 21.62 2.63 0.50
CA ILE A 133 22.53 2.60 1.65
C ILE A 133 22.45 1.28 2.44
N MET A 134 21.28 0.62 2.46
CA MET A 134 21.07 -0.68 3.10
C MET A 134 21.96 -1.77 2.48
N TRP A 135 22.02 -1.81 1.15
CA TRP A 135 22.87 -2.75 0.42
C TRP A 135 24.35 -2.54 0.70
N PHE A 136 24.78 -1.29 0.88
CA PHE A 136 26.17 -0.99 1.26
C PHE A 136 26.52 -1.53 2.64
N VAL A 137 25.62 -1.43 3.61
CA VAL A 137 25.88 -1.94 4.96
C VAL A 137 25.89 -3.47 5.00
N VAL A 138 25.02 -4.13 4.23
CA VAL A 138 25.08 -5.60 4.03
C VAL A 138 26.41 -6.02 3.41
N LEU A 139 26.88 -5.30 2.37
CA LEU A 139 28.16 -5.56 1.73
C LEU A 139 29.33 -5.41 2.72
N ILE A 140 29.33 -4.35 3.52
CA ILE A 140 30.36 -4.11 4.56
C ILE A 140 30.34 -5.23 5.61
N GLY A 141 29.14 -5.65 6.06
CA GLY A 141 28.98 -6.76 6.99
C GLY A 141 29.52 -8.08 6.43
N ALA A 142 29.22 -8.38 5.16
CA ALA A 142 29.72 -9.57 4.48
C ALA A 142 31.24 -9.57 4.35
N VAL A 143 31.83 -8.42 3.96
CA VAL A 143 33.29 -8.27 3.85
C VAL A 143 33.96 -8.42 5.22
N MET A 144 33.41 -7.82 6.28
CA MET A 144 33.95 -7.99 7.63
C MET A 144 33.91 -9.43 8.12
N ASN A 145 32.80 -10.13 7.86
CA ASN A 145 32.65 -11.54 8.25
C ASN A 145 33.65 -12.42 7.47
N MET A 146 33.80 -12.17 6.18
CA MET A 146 34.80 -12.84 5.34
C MET A 146 36.22 -12.62 5.86
N ILE A 147 36.58 -11.40 6.26
CA ILE A 147 37.90 -11.08 6.87
C ILE A 147 38.09 -11.80 8.21
N LEU A 148 37.06 -11.85 9.05
CA LEU A 148 37.11 -12.55 10.35
C LEU A 148 37.32 -14.05 10.16
N ILE A 149 36.56 -14.69 9.28
CA ILE A 149 36.72 -16.11 8.95
C ILE A 149 38.14 -16.35 8.47
N TRP A 150 38.65 -15.53 7.55
CA TRP A 150 40.01 -15.64 7.04
C TRP A 150 41.07 -15.50 8.16
N MET A 151 40.89 -14.55 9.08
CA MET A 151 41.80 -14.34 10.20
C MET A 151 41.79 -15.48 11.22
N PHE A 152 40.63 -16.12 11.44
CA PHE A 152 40.51 -17.29 12.31
C PHE A 152 41.03 -18.57 11.66
N ASP A 153 40.89 -18.71 10.33
CA ASP A 153 41.42 -19.84 9.55
C ASP A 153 42.96 -19.78 9.42
N LEU A 154 43.55 -18.59 9.54
CA LEU A 154 45.01 -18.36 9.53
C LEU A 154 45.71 -18.58 10.88
N ARG A 155 45.03 -19.13 11.88
CA ARG A 155 45.65 -19.55 13.15
C ARG A 155 45.62 -21.08 13.27
N PRO A 156 46.73 -21.80 13.01
CA PRO A 156 46.86 -23.20 13.37
C PRO A 156 46.87 -23.40 14.89
#